data_AF-A0A820KU44-F1
#
_entry.id   AF-A0A820KU44-F1
#
_cell.length_a   1.000
_cell.length_b   1.000
_cell.length_c   1.000
_cell.angle_alpha   90.00
_cell.angle_beta   90.00
_cell.angle_gamma   90.00
#
_symmetry.space_group_name_H-M   'P 1'
#
loop_
_entity.id
_entity.type
_entity.pdbx_description
1 polymer ?
#
loop_
_entity_poly.entity_id
_entity_poly.type
_entity_poly.pdbx_seq_one_letter_code
_entity_poly.pdbx_strand_id
1 'polypeptide(L)'
;LNYLFRFIGKQLVEKLVRSCPDIEHIYLLIRPKRGQGVHDRLKELISSPLFNTVREINPNFEEKISVLQGDILDPNFGLSPTDENILLEQCQIVFHSAATVRFQEPLR
;
A
#
# COMPACT_ATOMS: atom_id res chain seq x y z
N LEU A 1 2.77 16.03 -9.42
CA LEU A 1 3.53 14.82 -9.84
C LEU A 1 3.73 13.80 -8.71
N ASN A 2 2.74 13.59 -7.81
CA ASN A 2 2.81 12.56 -6.75
C ASN A 2 2.37 11.15 -7.22
N TYR A 3 2.28 10.93 -8.55
CA TYR A 3 1.60 9.77 -9.13
C TYR A 3 2.52 8.61 -9.52
N LEU A 4 3.81 8.86 -9.78
CA LEU A 4 4.69 7.85 -10.38
C LEU A 4 5.02 6.69 -9.40
N PHE A 5 5.21 6.96 -8.12
CA PHE A 5 5.46 5.91 -7.10
C PHE A 5 4.17 5.29 -6.57
N ARG A 6 3.05 6.04 -6.60
CA ARG A 6 1.71 5.47 -6.43
C ARG A 6 1.43 4.41 -7.52
N PHE A 7 2.04 4.54 -8.70
CA PHE A 7 1.95 3.56 -9.78
C PHE A 7 2.72 2.29 -9.42
N ILE A 8 4.05 2.36 -9.22
CA ILE A 8 4.87 1.17 -8.91
C ILE A 8 4.35 0.40 -7.71
N GLY A 9 3.94 1.08 -6.63
CA GLY A 9 3.40 0.43 -5.44
C GLY A 9 2.19 -0.46 -5.73
N LYS A 10 1.22 -0.01 -6.56
CA LYS A 10 0.06 -0.85 -6.89
C LYS A 10 0.42 -2.02 -7.82
N GLN A 11 1.42 -1.88 -8.70
CA GLN A 11 1.92 -3.02 -9.49
C GLN A 11 2.59 -4.07 -8.62
N LEU A 12 3.36 -3.64 -7.62
CA LEU A 12 3.97 -4.56 -6.68
C LEU A 12 2.90 -5.36 -5.92
N VAL A 13 1.87 -4.68 -5.40
CA VAL A 13 0.76 -5.35 -4.71
C VAL A 13 0.05 -6.34 -5.63
N GLU A 14 -0.30 -5.93 -6.86
CA GLU A 14 -0.89 -6.84 -7.86
C GLU A 14 -0.01 -8.06 -8.09
N LYS A 15 1.29 -7.84 -8.30
CA LYS A 15 2.25 -8.90 -8.63
C LYS A 15 2.40 -9.89 -7.49
N LEU A 16 2.50 -9.41 -6.25
CA LEU A 16 2.60 -10.24 -5.05
C LEU A 16 1.34 -11.08 -4.90
N VAL A 17 0.16 -10.47 -4.95
CA VAL A 17 -1.11 -11.18 -4.82
C VAL A 17 -1.28 -12.23 -5.92
N ARG A 18 -0.89 -11.93 -7.17
CA ARG A 18 -1.04 -12.85 -8.30
C ARG A 18 -0.02 -13.99 -8.30
N SER A 19 1.23 -13.70 -7.95
CA SER A 19 2.36 -14.61 -8.20
C SER A 19 2.89 -15.29 -6.96
N CYS A 20 2.47 -14.86 -5.77
CA CYS A 20 2.94 -15.38 -4.49
C CYS A 20 1.72 -15.83 -3.66
N PRO A 21 1.07 -16.96 -4.03
CA PRO A 21 -0.16 -17.41 -3.38
C PRO A 21 0.02 -17.73 -1.90
N ASP A 22 1.24 -18.08 -1.48
CA ASP A 22 1.59 -18.45 -0.12
C ASP A 22 1.78 -17.23 0.82
N ILE A 23 1.74 -16.00 0.29
CA ILE A 23 1.69 -14.82 1.15
C ILE A 23 0.38 -14.87 1.94
N GLU A 24 0.53 -14.89 3.26
CA GLU A 24 -0.58 -14.88 4.20
C GLU A 24 -1.26 -13.51 4.20
N HIS A 25 -0.48 -12.44 4.42
CA HIS A 25 -1.01 -11.09 4.57
C HIS A 25 -0.11 -10.01 3.98
N ILE A 26 -0.72 -8.92 3.51
CA ILE A 26 -0.07 -7.71 3.00
C ILE A 26 -0.58 -6.51 3.77
N TYR A 27 0.32 -5.80 4.45
CA TYR A 27 0.01 -4.54 5.13
C TYR A 27 0.45 -3.35 4.28
N LEU A 28 -0.49 -2.45 3.97
CA LEU A 28 -0.23 -1.25 3.16
C LEU A 28 -0.30 0.00 4.03
N LEU A 29 0.83 0.68 4.21
CA LEU A 29 0.86 1.99 4.85
C LEU A 29 0.28 3.05 3.89
N ILE A 30 -0.88 3.61 4.24
CA ILE A 30 -1.56 4.62 3.43
C ILE A 30 -1.75 5.91 4.25
N ARG A 31 -1.22 7.01 3.70
CA ARG A 31 -1.44 8.35 4.26
C ARG A 31 -2.92 8.74 4.18
N PRO A 32 -3.53 9.33 5.22
CA PRO A 32 -4.88 9.90 5.08
C PRO A 32 -4.88 11.11 4.13
N LYS A 33 -6.01 11.35 3.46
CA LYS A 33 -6.23 12.56 2.64
C LYS A 33 -7.47 13.28 3.18
N ARG A 34 -7.46 14.62 3.18
CA ARG A 34 -8.62 15.41 3.64
C ARG A 34 -9.89 14.96 2.90
N GLY A 35 -10.89 14.51 3.66
CA GLY A 35 -12.17 14.03 3.13
C GLY A 35 -12.16 12.64 2.50
N GLN A 36 -11.07 11.86 2.64
CA GLN A 36 -10.99 10.49 2.12
C GLN A 36 -10.21 9.60 3.10
N GLY A 37 -10.90 8.60 3.68
CA GLY A 37 -10.31 7.66 4.62
C GLY A 37 -9.35 6.67 3.97
N VAL A 38 -8.50 6.03 4.76
CA VAL A 38 -7.51 5.06 4.25
C VAL A 38 -8.16 3.81 3.64
N HIS A 39 -9.32 3.38 4.16
CA HIS A 39 -10.10 2.28 3.57
C HIS A 39 -10.70 2.64 2.21
N ASP A 40 -11.20 3.86 2.03
CA ASP A 40 -11.70 4.31 0.72
C ASP A 40 -10.56 4.36 -0.30
N ARG A 41 -9.38 4.79 0.14
CA ARG A 41 -8.17 4.78 -0.68
C ARG A 41 -7.72 3.36 -1.06
N LEU A 42 -7.84 2.40 -0.14
CA LEU A 42 -7.56 1.00 -0.42
C LEU A 42 -8.54 0.46 -1.48
N LYS A 43 -9.86 0.69 -1.28
CA LYS A 43 -10.90 0.30 -2.24
C LYS A 43 -10.67 0.90 -3.63
N GLU A 44 -10.29 2.18 -3.71
CA GLU A 44 -9.93 2.83 -4.97
C GLU A 44 -8.71 2.15 -5.63
N LEU A 45 -7.71 1.75 -4.84
CA LEU A 45 -6.50 1.09 -5.35
C LEU A 45 -6.82 -0.28 -5.96
N ILE A 46 -7.56 -1.13 -5.24
CA ILE A 46 -7.85 -2.51 -5.64
C ILE A 46 -8.98 -2.63 -6.68
N SER A 47 -9.85 -1.61 -6.78
CA SER A 47 -10.88 -1.54 -7.84
C SER A 47 -10.30 -1.15 -9.22
N SER A 48 -9.03 -0.74 -9.28
CA SER A 48 -8.36 -0.44 -10.54
C SER A 48 -8.40 -1.63 -11.52
N PRO A 49 -8.52 -1.40 -12.84
CA PRO A 49 -8.44 -2.46 -13.85
C PRO A 49 -7.16 -3.30 -13.80
N LEU A 50 -6.10 -2.78 -13.16
CA LEU A 50 -4.87 -3.50 -12.87
C LEU A 50 -5.13 -4.83 -12.15
N PHE A 51 -6.14 -4.90 -11.28
CA PHE A 51 -6.49 -6.08 -10.51
C PHE A 51 -7.54 -6.97 -11.20
N ASN A 52 -7.91 -6.72 -12.47
CA ASN A 52 -8.88 -7.55 -13.20
C ASN A 52 -8.47 -9.02 -13.22
N THR A 53 -7.23 -9.30 -13.64
CA THR A 53 -6.70 -10.67 -13.71
C THR A 53 -6.60 -11.30 -12.31
N VAL A 54 -6.24 -10.52 -11.29
CA VAL A 54 -6.23 -11.01 -9.91
C VAL A 54 -7.62 -11.43 -9.47
N ARG A 55 -8.65 -10.62 -9.76
CA ARG A 55 -10.05 -10.94 -9.43
C ARG A 55 -10.58 -12.19 -10.13
N GLU A 56 -10.15 -12.43 -11.37
CA GLU A 56 -10.51 -13.65 -12.11
C GLU A 56 -9.87 -14.91 -11.50
N ILE A 57 -8.63 -14.81 -11.03
CA ILE A 57 -7.88 -15.94 -10.45
C ILE A 57 -8.26 -16.18 -8.99
N ASN A 58 -8.42 -15.12 -8.21
CA ASN A 58 -8.74 -15.13 -6.79
C ASN A 58 -9.71 -13.98 -6.46
N PRO A 59 -11.04 -14.25 -6.48
CA PRO A 59 -12.05 -13.23 -6.17
C PRO A 59 -11.91 -12.62 -4.77
N ASN A 60 -11.36 -13.37 -3.80
CA ASN A 60 -11.27 -12.97 -2.39
C ASN A 60 -9.88 -12.42 -2.02
N PHE A 61 -9.07 -12.05 -3.00
CA PHE A 61 -7.69 -11.60 -2.74
C PHE A 61 -7.58 -10.40 -1.79
N GLU A 62 -8.64 -9.59 -1.71
CA GLU A 62 -8.71 -8.41 -0.85
C GLU A 62 -8.68 -8.75 0.64
N GLU A 63 -9.08 -9.96 1.04
CA GLU A 63 -9.02 -10.44 2.43
C GLU A 63 -7.57 -10.52 2.94
N LYS A 64 -6.59 -10.67 2.02
CA LYS A 64 -5.17 -10.69 2.35
C LYS A 64 -4.56 -9.30 2.53
N ILE A 65 -5.33 -8.23 2.34
CA ILE A 65 -4.79 -6.86 2.30
C ILE A 65 -5.40 -6.02 3.42
N SER A 66 -4.56 -5.64 4.38
CA SER A 66 -4.91 -4.65 5.41
C SER A 66 -4.26 -3.31 5.13
N VAL A 67 -4.98 -2.23 5.43
CA VAL A 67 -4.43 -0.88 5.38
C VAL A 67 -4.03 -0.44 6.79
N LEU A 68 -2.82 0.10 6.90
CA LEU A 68 -2.33 0.79 8.09
C LEU A 68 -2.34 2.29 7.80
N GLN A 69 -2.94 3.07 8.68
CA GLN A 69 -2.91 4.51 8.54
C GLN A 69 -1.55 5.05 9.00
N GLY A 70 -0.89 5.84 8.16
CA GLY A 70 0.36 6.49 8.56
C GLY A 70 1.07 7.26 7.44
N ASP A 71 2.12 7.96 7.80
CA ASP A 71 3.00 8.71 6.91
C ASP A 71 4.45 8.40 7.27
N ILE A 72 5.27 8.07 6.28
CA ILE A 72 6.69 7.76 6.47
C ILE A 72 7.50 8.93 7.06
N LEU A 73 6.97 10.15 6.98
CA LEU A 73 7.60 11.35 7.52
C LEU A 73 7.30 11.57 9.00
N ASP A 74 6.30 10.87 9.54
CA ASP A 74 5.91 10.99 10.94
C ASP A 74 6.79 10.08 11.83
N PRO A 75 7.02 10.44 13.10
CA PRO A 75 7.64 9.54 14.07
C PRO A 75 6.90 8.20 14.12
N ASN A 76 7.65 7.09 14.12
CA ASN A 76 7.09 5.74 14.07
C ASN A 76 6.08 5.53 12.91
N PHE A 77 6.29 6.24 11.80
CA PHE A 77 5.43 6.25 10.62
C PHE A 77 3.96 6.65 10.89
N GLY A 78 3.66 7.25 12.06
CA GLY A 78 2.30 7.54 12.50
C GLY A 78 1.47 6.30 12.87
N LEU A 79 2.12 5.16 13.10
CA LEU A 79 1.45 3.91 13.50
C LEU A 79 0.85 4.03 14.90
N SER A 80 -0.29 3.37 15.10
CA SER A 80 -0.81 3.13 16.44
C SER A 80 0.04 2.04 17.13
N PRO A 81 0.06 2.00 18.47
CA PRO A 81 0.75 0.91 19.19
C PRO A 81 0.24 -0.49 18.78
N THR A 82 -1.05 -0.60 18.45
CA THR A 82 -1.64 -1.85 17.97
C THR A 82 -1.10 -2.24 16.59
N ASP A 83 -1.06 -1.31 15.64
CA ASP A 83 -0.53 -1.56 14.30
C ASP A 83 0.97 -1.87 14.33
N GLU A 84 1.73 -1.19 15.20
CA GLU A 84 3.14 -1.46 15.42
C GLU A 84 3.36 -2.88 15.94
N ASN A 85 2.62 -3.31 16.97
CA ASN A 85 2.73 -4.67 17.50
C ASN A 85 2.40 -5.73 16.44
N ILE A 86 1.35 -5.51 15.65
CA ILE A 86 1.00 -6.39 14.53
C ILE A 86 2.18 -6.56 13.57
N LEU A 87 2.83 -5.46 13.19
CA LEU A 87 3.99 -5.52 12.29
C LEU A 87 5.19 -6.22 12.95
N LEU A 88 5.45 -5.97 14.23
CA LEU A 88 6.55 -6.61 14.96
C LEU A 88 6.36 -8.12 15.07
N GLU A 89 5.13 -8.59 15.22
CA GLU A 89 4.81 -10.02 15.35
C GLU A 89 4.70 -10.74 14.00
N GLN A 90 4.15 -10.07 12.98
CA GLN A 90 3.70 -10.73 11.75
C GLN A 90 4.47 -10.33 10.49
N CYS A 91 5.25 -9.24 10.48
CA CYS A 91 5.91 -8.77 9.25
C CYS A 91 7.30 -9.41 9.05
N GLN A 92 7.48 -10.14 7.95
CA GLN A 92 8.77 -10.76 7.59
C GLN A 92 9.53 -9.98 6.51
N ILE A 93 8.82 -9.24 5.64
CA ILE A 93 9.41 -8.55 4.50
C ILE A 93 8.84 -7.13 4.39
N VAL A 94 9.74 -6.14 4.29
CA VAL A 94 9.38 -4.74 4.12
C VAL A 94 9.80 -4.25 2.74
N PHE A 95 8.84 -3.76 1.96
CA PHE A 95 9.08 -3.04 0.71
C PHE A 95 8.98 -1.53 0.93
N HIS A 96 10.12 -0.82 0.96
CA HIS A 96 10.13 0.64 1.07
C HIS A 96 10.15 1.30 -0.31
N SER A 97 8.96 1.50 -0.89
CA SER A 97 8.79 2.17 -2.19
C SER A 97 8.09 3.55 -2.08
N ALA A 98 7.85 4.01 -0.86
CA ALA A 98 7.20 5.29 -0.62
C ALA A 98 8.20 6.44 -0.87
N ALA A 99 7.94 7.24 -1.90
CA ALA A 99 8.77 8.38 -2.25
C ALA A 99 7.91 9.59 -2.62
N THR A 100 8.34 10.78 -2.19
CA THR A 100 7.80 12.06 -2.67
C THR A 100 8.73 12.57 -3.76
N VAL A 101 8.27 12.65 -5.00
CA VAL A 101 9.04 13.35 -6.05
C VAL A 101 8.38 14.69 -6.36
N ARG A 102 9.07 15.77 -5.98
CA ARG A 102 8.73 17.13 -6.37
C ARG A 102 9.65 17.52 -7.54
N PHE A 103 9.13 17.44 -8.76
CA PHE A 103 9.81 18.01 -9.94
C PHE A 103 9.64 19.54 -9.98
N GLN A 104 10.13 20.23 -8.95
CA GLN A 104 10.19 21.71 -8.89
C GLN A 104 11.55 22.18 -8.38
N GLU A 105 12.63 21.49 -8.76
CA GLU A 105 13.96 22.09 -8.68
C GLU A 105 14.22 22.82 -10.00
N PRO A 106 14.56 24.13 -9.96
CA PRO A 106 15.05 24.79 -11.16
C PRO A 106 16.34 24.08 -11.60
N LEU A 107 16.40 23.69 -12.88
CA LEU A 107 17.64 23.27 -13.51
C LEU A 107 18.65 24.41 -13.33
N ARG A 108 19.78 24.12 -12.67
CA ARG A 108 20.96 24.98 -12.71
C ARG A 108 21.86 24.53 -13.86
#